data_AF-A0A8S1MCF4-F1
#
_entry.id   AF-A0A8S1MCF4-F1
#
_cell.length_a   1.000
_cell.length_b   1.000
_cell.length_c   1.000
_cell.angle_alpha   90.00
_cell.angle_beta   90.00
_cell.angle_gamma   90.00
#
_symmetry.space_group_name_H-M   'P 1'
#
loop_
_entity.id
_entity.type
_entity.pdbx_description
1 polymer ?
#
loop_
_entity_poly.entity_id
_entity_poly.type
_entity_poly.pdbx_seq_one_letter_code
_entity_poly.pdbx_strand_id
1 'polypeptide(L)'
;MNIQLKDILTAYEAEHYIESLQIFEITELGCKKWFTQDEILQKLNFQAHINAITRSDEFIMEAFCTFDKIKPQIYDLIMTEMWKQYVFPYLKSHFTELTSIRSYRILQHEAIV
;
A
#
# COMPACT_ATOMS: atom_id res chain seq x y z
N MET A 1 9.23 -27.71 9.54
CA MET A 1 8.74 -26.67 10.47
C MET A 1 7.39 -26.21 9.93
N ASN A 2 6.28 -26.64 10.53
CA ASN A 2 4.94 -26.16 10.13
C ASN A 2 4.76 -24.75 10.70
N ILE A 3 4.98 -23.73 9.88
CA ILE A 3 4.64 -22.36 10.23
C ILE A 3 3.12 -22.26 10.06
N GLN A 4 2.38 -22.27 11.18
CA GLN A 4 0.99 -21.84 11.14
C GLN A 4 0.97 -20.32 10.93
N LEU A 5 0.73 -19.90 9.69
CA LEU A 5 0.44 -18.50 9.39
C LEU A 5 -0.93 -18.18 9.96
N LYS A 6 -0.97 -17.20 10.86
CA LYS A 6 -2.20 -16.73 11.49
C LYS A 6 -2.62 -15.43 10.83
N ASP A 7 -3.92 -15.28 10.60
CA ASP A 7 -4.51 -14.02 10.14
C ASP A 7 -4.13 -12.86 11.07
N ILE A 8 -3.74 -11.76 10.44
CA ILE A 8 -3.41 -10.50 11.09
C ILE A 8 -4.56 -9.48 11.01
N LEU A 9 -5.54 -9.72 10.12
CA LEU A 9 -6.74 -8.91 9.95
C LEU A 9 -7.96 -9.82 9.87
N THR A 10 -9.05 -9.40 10.50
CA THR A 10 -10.37 -9.96 10.25
C THR A 10 -10.95 -9.42 8.94
N ALA A 11 -11.94 -10.12 8.38
CA ALA A 11 -12.65 -9.64 7.18
C ALA A 11 -13.27 -8.26 7.39
N TYR A 12 -13.91 -8.01 8.54
CA TYR A 12 -14.50 -6.72 8.87
C TYR A 12 -13.48 -5.58 8.94
N GLU A 13 -12.31 -5.81 9.55
CA GLU A 13 -11.23 -4.81 9.57
C GLU A 13 -10.71 -4.53 8.16
N ALA A 14 -10.55 -5.56 7.34
CA ALA A 14 -10.08 -5.41 5.97
C ALA A 14 -11.08 -4.63 5.11
N GLU A 15 -12.37 -4.93 5.20
CA GLU A 15 -13.43 -4.19 4.52
C GLU A 15 -13.41 -2.71 4.90
N HIS A 16 -13.35 -2.41 6.20
CA HIS A 16 -13.30 -1.03 6.69
C HIS A 16 -12.07 -0.29 6.17
N TYR A 17 -10.90 -0.94 6.17
CA TYR A 17 -9.68 -0.36 5.64
C TYR A 17 -9.76 -0.10 4.14
N ILE A 18 -10.22 -1.08 3.36
CA ILE A 18 -10.33 -0.99 1.90
C ILE A 18 -11.33 0.11 1.52
N GLU A 19 -12.49 0.16 2.17
CA GLU A 19 -13.50 1.20 1.92
C GLU A 19 -12.93 2.61 2.16
N SER A 20 -12.10 2.77 3.20
CA SER A 20 -11.48 4.05 3.57
C SER A 20 -10.34 4.51 2.66
N LEU A 21 -9.85 3.67 1.74
CA LEU A 21 -8.75 4.02 0.83
C LEU A 21 -9.12 5.23 -0.02
N GLN A 22 -8.21 6.20 -0.09
CA GLN A 22 -8.37 7.44 -0.84
C GLN A 22 -7.31 7.58 -1.92
N ILE A 23 -7.63 8.37 -2.94
CA ILE A 23 -6.66 8.79 -3.95
C ILE A 23 -5.88 9.99 -3.41
N PHE A 24 -4.57 10.01 -3.64
CA PHE A 24 -3.69 11.13 -3.31
C PHE A 24 -3.16 11.79 -4.57
N GLU A 25 -3.10 13.11 -4.58
CA GLU A 25 -2.43 13.84 -5.66
C GLU A 25 -0.90 13.68 -5.55
N ILE A 26 -0.19 13.88 -6.67
CA ILE A 26 1.28 13.75 -6.71
C ILE A 26 2.01 14.66 -5.71
N THR A 27 1.41 15.79 -5.35
CA THR A 27 1.93 16.76 -4.37
C THR A 27 1.72 16.32 -2.92
N GLU A 28 0.82 15.36 -2.67
CA GLU A 28 0.48 14.82 -1.36
C GLU A 28 1.28 13.55 -1.02
N LEU A 29 2.02 13.00 -1.99
CA LEU A 29 2.82 11.81 -1.80
C LEU A 29 3.87 12.02 -0.71
N GLY A 30 3.94 11.08 0.24
CA GLY A 30 4.82 11.19 1.41
C GLY A 30 4.29 12.09 2.53
N CYS A 31 3.07 12.63 2.43
CA CYS A 31 2.43 13.28 3.56
C CYS A 31 2.04 12.26 4.66
N LYS A 32 1.70 12.76 5.86
CA LYS A 32 1.31 11.89 6.99
C LYS A 32 0.13 10.96 6.65
N LYS A 33 -0.88 11.46 5.93
CA LYS A 33 -2.06 10.66 5.54
C LYS A 33 -1.67 9.55 4.57
N TRP A 34 -0.83 9.87 3.58
CA TRP A 34 -0.31 8.89 2.63
C TRP A 34 0.46 7.77 3.35
N PHE A 35 1.34 8.12 4.30
CA PHE A 35 2.06 7.10 5.09
C PHE A 35 1.13 6.20 5.90
N THR A 36 0.05 6.75 6.47
CA THR A 36 -0.96 5.95 7.17
C THR A 36 -1.66 4.98 6.21
N GLN A 37 -1.99 5.42 4.99
CA GLN A 37 -2.56 4.53 3.98
C GLN A 37 -1.56 3.46 3.52
N ASP A 38 -0.29 3.81 3.31
CA ASP A 38 0.77 2.85 2.98
C ASP A 38 0.91 1.75 4.06
N GLU A 39 0.79 2.10 5.35
CA GLU A 39 0.76 1.10 6.44
C GLU A 39 -0.46 0.17 6.37
N ILE A 40 -1.62 0.71 5.99
CA ILE A 40 -2.83 -0.08 5.82
C ILE A 40 -2.68 -1.04 4.64
N LEU A 41 -2.18 -0.54 3.50
CA LEU A 41 -1.94 -1.34 2.30
C LEU A 41 -0.94 -2.47 2.56
N GLN A 42 0.12 -2.23 3.33
CA GLN A 42 1.05 -3.30 3.75
C GLN A 42 0.37 -4.41 4.53
N LYS A 43 -0.55 -4.08 5.45
CA LYS A 43 -1.30 -5.10 6.21
C LYS A 43 -2.26 -5.87 5.31
N LEU A 44 -2.97 -5.17 4.41
CA LEU A 44 -3.89 -5.78 3.47
C LEU A 44 -3.17 -6.74 2.52
N ASN A 45 -2.05 -6.30 1.95
CA ASN A 45 -1.19 -7.13 1.09
C ASN A 45 -0.68 -8.37 1.84
N PHE A 46 -0.20 -8.20 3.07
CA PHE A 46 0.27 -9.34 3.88
C PHE A 46 -0.86 -10.33 4.19
N GLN A 47 -2.05 -9.85 4.55
CA GLN A 47 -3.21 -10.73 4.75
C GLN A 47 -3.62 -11.43 3.45
N ALA A 48 -3.59 -10.76 2.30
CA ALA A 48 -3.88 -11.39 1.01
C ALA A 48 -2.92 -12.54 0.71
N HIS A 49 -1.62 -12.35 1.01
CA HIS A 49 -0.64 -13.44 0.91
C HIS A 49 -0.92 -14.58 1.88
N ILE A 50 -1.33 -14.30 3.13
CA ILE A 50 -1.77 -15.35 4.06
C ILE A 50 -2.93 -16.14 3.45
N ASN A 51 -3.97 -15.45 2.96
CA ASN A 51 -5.15 -16.11 2.38
C ASN A 51 -4.77 -17.04 1.23
N ALA A 52 -3.88 -16.58 0.34
CA ALA A 52 -3.40 -17.37 -0.79
C ALA A 52 -2.56 -18.59 -0.35
N ILE A 53 -1.67 -18.44 0.63
CA ILE A 53 -0.81 -19.53 1.11
C ILE A 53 -1.63 -20.58 1.85
N THR A 54 -2.59 -20.16 2.67
CA THR A 54 -3.46 -21.07 3.45
C THR A 54 -4.63 -21.62 2.63
N ARG A 55 -4.86 -21.10 1.42
CA ARG A 55 -6.03 -21.38 0.57
C ARG A 55 -7.34 -21.14 1.32
N SER A 56 -7.37 -20.09 2.14
CA SER A 56 -8.57 -19.64 2.83
C SER A 56 -9.40 -18.74 1.92
N ASP A 57 -10.46 -18.19 2.48
CA ASP A 57 -11.31 -17.22 1.79
C ASP A 57 -10.52 -15.98 1.35
N GLU A 58 -10.77 -15.50 0.13
CA GLU A 58 -10.04 -14.39 -0.52
C GLU A 58 -10.70 -13.03 -0.24
N PHE A 59 -11.18 -12.83 0.99
CA PHE A 59 -11.96 -11.65 1.40
C PHE A 59 -11.28 -10.30 1.12
N ILE A 60 -9.93 -10.24 1.06
CA ILE A 60 -9.22 -9.03 0.63
C ILE A 60 -9.57 -8.65 -0.80
N MET A 61 -9.43 -9.61 -1.74
CA MET A 61 -9.72 -9.39 -3.15
C MET A 61 -11.20 -9.05 -3.36
N GLU A 62 -12.09 -9.79 -2.68
CA GLU A 62 -13.53 -9.56 -2.78
C GLU A 62 -13.92 -8.15 -2.29
N ALA A 63 -13.32 -7.67 -1.21
CA ALA A 63 -13.54 -6.31 -0.72
C ALA A 63 -13.00 -5.25 -1.70
N PHE A 64 -11.83 -5.44 -2.31
CA PHE A 64 -11.31 -4.54 -3.35
C PHE A 64 -12.24 -4.44 -4.56
N CYS A 65 -12.83 -5.56 -4.98
CA CYS A 65 -13.84 -5.60 -6.03
C CYS A 65 -15.15 -4.91 -5.60
N THR A 66 -15.65 -5.24 -4.41
CA THR A 66 -16.93 -4.76 -3.88
C THR A 66 -16.95 -3.23 -3.72
N PHE A 67 -15.85 -2.65 -3.23
CA PHE A 67 -15.73 -1.20 -3.01
C PHE A 67 -15.16 -0.45 -4.22
N ASP A 68 -15.00 -1.10 -5.38
CA ASP A 68 -14.39 -0.54 -6.62
C ASP A 68 -13.02 0.13 -6.37
N LYS A 69 -12.20 -0.47 -5.50
CA LYS A 69 -10.91 0.08 -5.08
C LYS A 69 -9.74 -0.32 -5.97
N ILE A 70 -9.95 -1.23 -6.92
CA ILE A 70 -8.93 -1.60 -7.91
C ILE A 70 -8.48 -0.39 -8.74
N LYS A 71 -9.41 0.46 -9.19
CA LYS A 71 -9.06 1.66 -9.98
C LYS A 71 -8.19 2.64 -9.18
N PRO A 72 -8.52 2.99 -7.91
CA PRO A 72 -7.62 3.74 -7.04
C PRO A 72 -6.22 3.14 -6.90
N GLN A 73 -6.07 1.81 -6.77
CA GLN A 73 -4.75 1.17 -6.68
C GLN A 73 -3.94 1.34 -7.97
N ILE A 74 -4.58 1.18 -9.14
CA ILE A 74 -3.93 1.43 -10.43
C ILE A 74 -3.48 2.89 -10.55
N TYR A 75 -4.32 3.85 -10.12
CA TYR A 75 -3.95 5.26 -10.09
C TYR A 75 -2.71 5.47 -9.20
N ASP A 76 -2.69 4.89 -8.00
CA ASP A 76 -1.61 5.03 -7.03
C ASP A 76 -0.27 4.47 -7.57
N LEU A 77 -0.30 3.34 -8.27
CA LEU A 77 0.85 2.77 -8.98
C LEU A 77 1.40 3.74 -10.03
N ILE A 78 0.53 4.25 -10.90
CA ILE A 78 0.93 5.20 -11.96
C ILE A 78 1.48 6.48 -11.33
N MET A 79 0.81 7.02 -10.32
CA MET A 79 1.20 8.25 -9.64
C MET A 79 2.56 8.10 -8.94
N THR A 80 2.79 6.97 -8.26
CA THR A 80 4.07 6.64 -7.64
C THR A 80 5.21 6.53 -8.67
N GLU A 81 4.94 5.92 -9.81
CA GLU A 81 5.93 5.84 -10.90
C GLU A 81 6.21 7.21 -11.52
N MET A 82 5.18 8.02 -11.75
CA MET A 82 5.32 9.41 -12.20
C MET A 82 6.13 10.25 -11.21
N TRP A 83 5.89 10.09 -9.90
CA TRP A 83 6.65 10.77 -8.87
C TRP A 83 8.13 10.35 -8.89
N LYS A 84 8.42 9.05 -9.01
CA LYS A 84 9.78 8.52 -9.14
C LYS A 84 10.50 9.07 -10.38
N GLN A 85 9.81 9.21 -11.50
CA GLN A 85 10.42 9.70 -12.75
C GLN A 85 10.59 11.22 -12.78
N TYR A 86 9.60 11.98 -12.32
CA TYR A 86 9.52 13.42 -12.55
C TYR A 86 9.76 14.29 -11.32
N VAL A 87 9.63 13.75 -10.10
CA VAL A 87 9.80 14.53 -8.85
C VAL A 87 11.07 14.12 -8.12
N PHE A 88 11.30 12.82 -7.95
CA PHE A 88 12.43 12.30 -7.20
C PHE A 88 13.81 12.81 -7.66
N PRO A 89 14.12 12.97 -8.97
CA PRO A 89 15.43 13.46 -9.41
C PRO A 89 15.79 14.84 -8.85
N TYR A 90 14.79 15.70 -8.66
CA TYR A 90 14.97 17.05 -8.11
C TYR A 90 15.11 17.05 -6.58
N LEU A 91 14.63 16.01 -5.91
CA LEU A 91 14.70 15.86 -4.46
C LEU A 91 15.92 15.04 -4.01
N LYS A 92 16.63 14.37 -4.93
CA LYS A 92 17.71 13.42 -4.62
C LYS A 92 18.79 13.99 -3.70
N SER A 93 19.19 15.25 -3.88
CA SER A 93 20.17 15.93 -3.02
C SER A 93 19.69 16.18 -1.60
N HIS A 94 18.38 16.38 -1.41
CA HIS A 94 17.76 16.56 -0.10
C HIS A 94 17.57 15.23 0.64
N PHE A 95 17.52 14.12 -0.10
CA PHE A 95 17.34 12.77 0.44
C PHE A 95 18.65 12.15 0.96
N THR A 96 19.82 12.61 0.50
CA THR A 96 21.12 12.12 0.97
C THR A 96 21.49 12.57 2.39
N GLU A 97 20.89 13.65 2.89
CA GLU A 97 21.12 14.15 4.26
C GLU A 97 20.13 13.57 5.27
N LEU A 98 18.93 13.23 4.82
CA LEU A 98 17.87 12.63 5.63
C LEU A 98 17.88 11.12 5.42
N THR A 99 18.72 10.40 6.16
CA THR A 99 18.54 8.97 6.37
C THR A 99 17.17 8.74 6.99
N SER A 100 16.19 8.35 6.18
CA SER A 100 14.87 8.07 6.72
C SER A 100 14.21 6.90 6.01
N ILE A 101 13.71 5.97 6.82
CA ILE A 101 12.83 4.88 6.41
C ILE A 101 11.64 5.38 5.57
N ARG A 102 11.25 6.65 5.73
CA ARG A 102 10.20 7.32 4.96
C ARG A 102 10.56 7.45 3.49
N SER A 103 11.79 7.86 3.20
CA SER A 103 12.32 7.95 1.83
C SER A 103 12.33 6.59 1.15
N TYR A 104 12.77 5.56 1.87
CA TYR A 104 12.79 4.18 1.38
C TYR A 104 11.37 3.66 1.09
N ARG A 105 10.41 3.90 2.00
CA ARG A 105 9.02 3.46 1.84
C ARG A 105 8.37 4.01 0.58
N ILE A 106 8.56 5.30 0.30
CA ILE A 106 8.07 5.92 -0.94
C ILE A 106 8.66 5.23 -2.18
N LEU A 107 9.98 4.98 -2.18
CA LEU A 107 10.66 4.37 -3.32
C LEU A 107 10.27 2.92 -3.56
N GLN A 108 9.83 2.20 -2.53
CA GLN A 108 9.48 0.78 -2.58
C GLN A 108 7.96 0.52 -2.53
N HIS A 109 7.14 1.57 -2.59
CA HIS A 109 5.69 1.46 -2.44
C HIS A 109 5.04 0.55 -3.49
N GLU A 110 5.59 0.50 -4.71
CA GLU A 110 5.12 -0.35 -5.80
C GLU A 110 5.17 -1.86 -5.50
N ALA A 111 5.96 -2.30 -4.52
CA ALA A 111 6.01 -3.71 -4.14
C ALA A 111 4.80 -4.14 -3.30
N ILE A 112 3.99 -3.18 -2.84
CA ILE A 112 2.87 -3.38 -1.92
C ILE A 112 1.52 -3.23 -2.64
N VAL A 113 1.44 -2.29 -3.59
CA VAL A 113 0.24 -1.96 -4.37
C VAL A 113 0.13 -2.85 -5.61
#